data_AF-A0A847P4J0-F1
#
_entry.id   AF-A0A847P4J0-F1
#
_cell.length_a   1.000
_cell.length_b   1.000
_cell.length_c   1.000
_cell.angle_alpha   90.00
_cell.angle_beta   90.00
_cell.angle_gamma   90.00
#
_symmetry.space_group_name_H-M   'P 1'
#
loop_
_entity.id
_entity.type
_entity.pdbx_description
1 polymer ?
#
loop_
_entity_poly.entity_id
_entity_poly.type
_entity_poly.pdbx_seq_one_letter_code
_entity_poly.pdbx_strand_id
1 'polypeptide(L)'
;MRFFLCFISLFLVGMFLSCENPFLPPTGKPDKTFSLRSTPEGVLKQLIEAYESKRIDLYEELLSDSFQFYVAPTFISSYQAKYDYDFEGADTMLSFTTGSRFYYWTKAEEVESHRKLFSSDDGKNKEIRFRYAPELTNTRSYGDSAYIEMMITGGELLIQLSTTGAVIQTVEYTIAIEKQVFLLEKDRKDKSLWVIRKWYDLSNAPNDL
;
A
#
# COMPACT_ATOMS: atom_id res chain seq x y z
N MET A 1 -36.63 -52.07 37.28
CA MET A 1 -35.39 -51.27 37.45
C MET A 1 -34.32 -51.46 36.37
N ARG A 2 -34.40 -52.43 35.45
CA ARG A 2 -33.38 -52.59 34.37
C ARG A 2 -33.57 -51.67 33.15
N PHE A 3 -34.80 -51.23 32.86
CA PHE A 3 -35.09 -50.36 31.71
C PHE A 3 -34.71 -48.88 31.92
N PHE A 4 -34.67 -48.41 33.17
CA PHE A 4 -34.38 -47.00 33.48
C PHE A 4 -32.88 -46.68 33.34
N LEU A 5 -32.01 -47.66 33.59
CA LEU A 5 -30.55 -47.53 33.43
C LEU A 5 -30.11 -47.40 31.96
N CYS A 6 -30.82 -48.04 31.02
CA CYS A 6 -30.52 -47.89 29.59
C CYS A 6 -30.87 -46.50 29.05
N PHE A 7 -31.92 -45.85 29.55
CA PHE A 7 -32.31 -44.51 29.08
C PHE A 7 -31.33 -43.41 29.54
N ILE A 8 -30.81 -43.54 30.77
CA ILE A 8 -29.80 -42.59 31.31
C ILE A 8 -28.46 -42.77 30.56
N SER A 9 -28.10 -44.00 30.21
CA SER A 9 -26.92 -44.28 29.39
C SER A 9 -27.05 -43.71 27.96
N LEU A 10 -28.24 -43.76 27.34
CA LEU A 10 -28.44 -43.20 26.00
C LEU A 10 -28.42 -41.66 25.99
N PHE A 11 -28.92 -41.02 27.06
CA PHE A 11 -28.93 -39.56 27.19
C PHE A 11 -27.52 -38.98 27.43
N LEU A 12 -26.68 -39.69 28.19
CA LEU A 12 -25.29 -39.26 28.44
C LEU A 12 -24.39 -39.40 27.19
N VAL A 13 -24.64 -40.37 26.30
CA VAL A 13 -23.88 -40.53 25.05
C VAL A 13 -24.27 -39.47 24.00
N GLY A 14 -25.51 -38.96 24.03
CA GLY A 14 -25.96 -37.88 23.15
C GLY A 14 -25.30 -36.52 23.40
N MET A 15 -24.83 -36.26 24.63
CA MET A 15 -24.16 -34.99 24.95
C MET A 15 -22.68 -34.92 24.54
N PHE A 16 -22.05 -36.04 24.19
CA PHE A 16 -20.66 -36.05 23.70
C PHE A 16 -20.54 -35.97 22.17
N LEU A 17 -21.66 -36.00 21.42
CA LEU A 17 -21.67 -35.95 19.95
C LEU A 17 -22.01 -34.56 19.37
N SER A 18 -22.13 -33.54 20.20
CA SER A 18 -22.29 -32.14 19.75
C SER A 18 -21.38 -31.21 20.54
N CYS A 19 -20.08 -31.47 20.44
CA CYS A 19 -19.04 -30.57 20.90
C CYS A 19 -18.73 -29.55 19.79
N GLU A 20 -19.70 -28.71 19.42
CA GLU A 20 -19.37 -27.45 18.73
C GLU A 20 -19.07 -26.43 19.83
N ASN A 21 -17.79 -26.11 20.01
CA ASN A 21 -17.35 -25.12 20.98
C ASN A 21 -17.78 -23.71 20.50
N PRO A 22 -18.68 -23.02 21.22
CA PRO A 22 -19.20 -21.71 20.77
C PRO A 22 -18.17 -20.58 20.88
N PHE A 23 -16.98 -20.84 21.43
CA PHE A 23 -15.89 -19.88 21.59
C PHE A 23 -14.69 -20.16 20.69
N LEU A 24 -14.72 -21.22 19.88
CA LEU A 24 -13.72 -21.46 18.85
C LEU A 24 -14.42 -21.33 17.49
N PRO A 25 -14.04 -20.34 16.66
CA PRO A 25 -14.54 -20.33 15.29
C PRO A 25 -14.17 -21.68 14.64
N PRO A 26 -15.03 -22.22 13.77
CA PRO A 26 -14.70 -23.42 13.02
C PRO A 26 -13.30 -23.23 12.42
N THR A 27 -12.44 -24.21 12.60
CA THR A 27 -11.11 -24.26 11.98
C THR A 27 -11.27 -24.49 10.48
N GLY A 28 -11.92 -23.54 9.81
CA GLY A 28 -11.84 -23.37 8.39
C GLY A 28 -10.38 -23.07 8.06
N LYS A 29 -9.83 -23.80 7.09
CA LYS A 29 -8.68 -23.29 6.34
C LYS A 29 -9.04 -21.85 5.96
N PRO A 30 -8.15 -20.86 6.15
CA PRO A 30 -8.45 -19.50 5.77
C PRO A 30 -9.01 -19.55 4.35
N ASP A 31 -10.29 -19.17 4.19
CA ASP A 31 -10.85 -18.90 2.88
C ASP A 31 -9.83 -18.01 2.22
N LYS A 32 -9.31 -18.43 1.05
CA LYS A 32 -8.25 -17.72 0.32
C LYS A 32 -8.59 -16.24 0.40
N THR A 33 -7.92 -15.54 1.32
CA THR A 33 -8.34 -14.21 1.69
C THR A 33 -8.16 -13.41 0.42
N PHE A 34 -9.23 -12.82 -0.07
CA PHE A 34 -9.18 -12.04 -1.30
C PHE A 34 -8.13 -10.95 -1.09
N SER A 35 -6.93 -11.17 -1.63
CA SER A 35 -5.86 -10.20 -1.55
C SER A 35 -6.21 -9.08 -2.51
N LEU A 36 -6.21 -7.85 -2.02
CA LEU A 36 -6.45 -6.68 -2.86
C LEU A 36 -5.45 -6.65 -4.03
N ARG A 37 -4.21 -7.10 -3.81
CA ARG A 37 -3.17 -7.20 -4.86
C ARG A 37 -3.44 -8.23 -5.96
N SER A 38 -4.54 -8.99 -5.91
CA SER A 38 -4.93 -9.90 -6.99
C SER A 38 -5.34 -9.15 -8.28
N THR A 39 -5.72 -7.88 -8.19
CA THR A 39 -5.98 -7.01 -9.34
C THR A 39 -5.14 -5.73 -9.30
N PRO A 40 -4.86 -5.10 -10.46
CA PRO A 40 -4.16 -3.82 -10.53
C PRO A 40 -4.82 -2.71 -9.70
N GLU A 41 -6.14 -2.61 -9.76
CA GLU A 41 -6.92 -1.63 -9.01
C GLU A 41 -6.82 -1.87 -7.51
N GLY A 42 -6.74 -3.13 -7.09
CA GLY A 42 -6.60 -3.46 -5.69
C GLY A 42 -5.18 -3.20 -5.14
N VAL A 43 -4.15 -3.12 -5.98
CA VAL A 43 -2.84 -2.56 -5.59
C VAL A 43 -3.00 -1.12 -5.12
N LEU A 44 -3.75 -0.29 -5.86
CA LEU A 44 -4.02 1.10 -5.47
C LEU A 44 -4.82 1.18 -4.16
N LYS A 45 -5.83 0.31 -3.98
CA LYS A 45 -6.62 0.26 -2.74
C LYS A 45 -5.76 -0.11 -1.54
N GLN A 46 -4.88 -1.11 -1.67
CA GLN A 46 -3.97 -1.48 -0.60
C GLN A 46 -2.92 -0.39 -0.33
N LEU A 47 -2.47 0.36 -1.36
CA LEU A 47 -1.60 1.51 -1.16
C LEU A 47 -2.26 2.55 -0.26
N ILE A 48 -3.51 2.93 -0.57
CA ILE A 48 -4.30 3.86 0.26
C ILE A 48 -4.44 3.30 1.68
N GLU A 49 -4.85 2.04 1.83
CA GLU A 49 -5.00 1.40 3.13
C GLU A 49 -3.68 1.42 3.93
N ALA A 50 -2.54 1.17 3.30
CA ALA A 50 -1.25 1.17 3.96
C ALA A 50 -0.88 2.56 4.51
N TYR A 51 -1.17 3.65 3.78
CA TYR A 51 -1.00 5.02 4.27
C TYR A 51 -1.93 5.33 5.44
N GLU A 52 -3.22 5.06 5.30
CA GLU A 52 -4.22 5.45 6.31
C GLU A 52 -4.08 4.63 7.61
N SER A 53 -3.76 3.35 7.49
CA SER A 53 -3.50 2.47 8.63
C SER A 53 -2.05 2.57 9.17
N LYS A 54 -1.16 3.27 8.45
CA LYS A 54 0.28 3.38 8.74
C LYS A 54 0.97 2.01 8.85
N ARG A 55 0.50 1.02 8.09
CA ARG A 55 1.00 -0.36 8.10
C ARG A 55 2.16 -0.51 7.11
N ILE A 56 3.38 -0.39 7.63
CA ILE A 56 4.60 -0.48 6.83
C ILE A 56 4.77 -1.82 6.12
N ASP A 57 4.24 -2.90 6.72
CA ASP A 57 4.23 -4.24 6.13
C ASP A 57 3.33 -4.32 4.90
N LEU A 58 2.11 -3.76 4.97
CA LEU A 58 1.21 -3.68 3.81
C LEU A 58 1.80 -2.84 2.68
N TYR A 59 2.54 -1.78 3.03
CA TYR A 59 3.22 -0.92 2.09
C TYR A 59 4.39 -1.64 1.40
N GLU A 60 5.27 -2.29 2.17
CA GLU A 60 6.44 -2.98 1.65
C GLU A 60 6.07 -4.16 0.74
N GLU A 61 4.96 -4.85 1.02
CA GLU A 61 4.41 -5.90 0.17
C GLU A 61 3.96 -5.43 -1.22
N LEU A 62 3.67 -4.13 -1.39
CA LEU A 62 3.32 -3.57 -2.69
C LEU A 62 4.53 -3.43 -3.60
N LEU A 63 5.75 -3.41 -3.06
CA LEU A 63 6.94 -3.04 -3.81
C LEU A 63 7.71 -4.28 -4.28
N SER A 64 7.99 -4.38 -5.58
CA SER A 64 8.85 -5.42 -6.14
C SER A 64 10.27 -5.33 -5.57
N ASP A 65 11.03 -6.42 -5.57
CA ASP A 65 12.43 -6.39 -5.12
C ASP A 65 13.32 -5.45 -5.96
N SER A 66 12.93 -5.21 -7.22
CA SER A 66 13.58 -4.26 -8.13
C SER A 66 12.85 -2.91 -8.21
N PHE A 67 12.13 -2.52 -7.15
CA PHE A 67 11.35 -1.30 -7.16
C PHE A 67 12.21 -0.04 -7.27
N GLN A 68 11.75 0.90 -8.08
CA GLN A 68 12.31 2.24 -8.23
C GLN A 68 11.19 3.29 -8.15
N PHE A 69 11.38 4.31 -7.31
CA PHE A 69 10.55 5.51 -7.26
C PHE A 69 11.25 6.64 -8.01
N TYR A 70 10.56 7.28 -8.93
CA TYR A 70 11.08 8.34 -9.78
C TYR A 70 10.43 9.67 -9.41
N VAL A 71 11.27 10.62 -9.04
CA VAL A 71 10.84 11.96 -8.64
C VAL A 71 10.59 12.81 -9.89
N ALA A 72 9.54 13.64 -9.86
CA ALA A 72 9.24 14.52 -10.97
C ALA A 72 10.43 15.45 -11.28
N PRO A 73 10.75 15.70 -12.58
CA PRO A 73 11.88 16.54 -12.96
C PRO A 73 11.84 17.96 -12.41
N THR A 74 10.65 18.45 -12.07
CA THR A 74 10.45 19.78 -11.48
C THR A 74 11.06 19.91 -10.07
N PHE A 75 11.28 18.81 -9.36
CA PHE A 75 11.92 18.84 -8.04
C PHE A 75 13.44 18.68 -8.10
N ILE A 76 14.04 18.57 -9.30
CA ILE A 76 15.47 18.26 -9.49
C ILE A 76 16.38 19.21 -8.71
N SER A 77 16.11 20.52 -8.72
CA SER A 77 16.95 21.52 -8.04
C SER A 77 16.99 21.33 -6.52
N SER A 78 15.84 21.00 -5.91
CA SER A 78 15.75 20.72 -4.47
C SER A 78 16.41 19.39 -4.09
N TYR A 79 16.42 18.41 -5.00
CA TYR A 79 17.00 17.10 -4.76
C TYR A 79 18.52 17.06 -4.98
N GLN A 80 19.01 17.62 -6.09
CA GLN A 80 20.45 17.70 -6.40
C GLN A 80 21.24 18.45 -5.30
N ALA A 81 20.63 19.47 -4.69
CA ALA A 81 21.29 20.24 -3.63
C ALA A 81 21.48 19.43 -2.33
N LYS A 82 20.71 18.36 -2.12
CA LYS A 82 20.64 17.63 -0.85
C LYS A 82 21.18 16.20 -0.95
N TYR A 83 21.17 15.60 -2.14
CA TYR A 83 21.50 14.19 -2.32
C TYR A 83 22.25 13.94 -3.65
N ASP A 84 23.29 13.08 -3.59
CA ASP A 84 24.05 12.62 -4.75
C ASP A 84 23.38 11.35 -5.31
N TYR A 85 22.28 11.51 -6.06
CA TYR A 85 21.51 10.41 -6.61
C TYR A 85 21.82 10.11 -8.07
N ASP A 86 21.71 8.83 -8.44
CA ASP A 86 21.73 8.37 -9.83
C ASP A 86 20.50 8.87 -10.60
N PHE A 87 20.66 9.02 -11.92
CA PHE A 87 19.56 9.35 -12.83
C PHE A 87 19.51 8.37 -13.99
N GLU A 88 18.32 8.10 -14.49
CA GLU A 88 18.11 7.32 -15.72
C GLU A 88 17.09 8.00 -16.64
N GLY A 89 17.09 7.59 -17.90
CA GLY A 89 16.04 8.02 -18.84
C GLY A 89 14.71 7.33 -18.52
N ALA A 90 13.61 7.94 -18.96
CA ALA A 90 12.29 7.29 -18.93
C ALA A 90 12.35 5.87 -19.52
N ASP A 91 11.67 4.93 -18.87
CA ASP A 91 11.57 3.57 -19.38
C ASP A 91 10.84 3.57 -20.73
N THR A 92 11.47 3.02 -21.76
CA THR A 92 10.91 3.01 -23.12
C THR A 92 9.68 2.11 -23.25
N MET A 93 9.44 1.24 -22.27
CA MET A 93 8.23 0.44 -22.19
C MET A 93 7.00 1.26 -21.80
N LEU A 94 7.19 2.37 -21.08
CA LEU A 94 6.12 3.20 -20.56
C LEU A 94 5.64 4.20 -21.61
N SER A 95 4.33 4.32 -21.71
CA SER A 95 3.69 5.22 -22.69
C SER A 95 3.25 6.54 -22.08
N PHE A 96 3.12 6.59 -20.75
CA PHE A 96 2.70 7.79 -20.03
C PHE A 96 3.86 8.63 -19.52
N THR A 97 5.09 8.11 -19.57
CA THR A 97 6.31 8.84 -19.25
C THR A 97 7.09 9.15 -20.53
N THR A 98 7.41 10.42 -20.79
CA THR A 98 8.13 10.82 -22.01
C THR A 98 9.40 11.57 -21.69
N GLY A 99 10.51 11.17 -22.33
CA GLY A 99 11.61 12.05 -22.75
C GLY A 99 12.47 12.74 -21.68
N SER A 100 12.24 12.49 -20.39
CA SER A 100 12.97 13.15 -19.30
C SER A 100 13.95 12.21 -18.61
N ARG A 101 15.02 12.79 -18.05
CA ARG A 101 15.85 12.13 -17.04
C ARG A 101 15.17 12.25 -15.69
N PHE A 102 15.09 11.16 -14.96
CA PHE A 102 14.49 11.09 -13.64
C PHE A 102 15.55 10.66 -12.64
N TYR A 103 15.57 11.34 -11.49
CA TYR A 103 16.22 10.79 -10.31
C TYR A 103 15.33 9.71 -9.74
N TYR A 104 15.96 8.66 -9.23
CA TYR A 104 15.24 7.62 -8.55
C TYR A 104 15.92 7.23 -7.25
N TRP A 105 15.12 6.66 -6.35
CA TRP A 105 15.63 5.92 -5.21
C TRP A 105 15.04 4.51 -5.18
N THR A 106 15.70 3.66 -4.42
CA THR A 106 15.45 2.22 -4.35
C THR A 106 14.35 1.87 -3.37
N LYS A 107 13.89 0.62 -3.41
CA LYS A 107 12.96 0.06 -2.42
C LYS A 107 13.41 0.32 -0.97
N ALA A 108 14.68 0.13 -0.67
CA ALA A 108 15.18 0.27 0.70
C ALA A 108 15.01 1.70 1.22
N GLU A 109 15.31 2.68 0.37
CA GLU A 109 15.17 4.11 0.70
C GLU A 109 13.70 4.51 0.83
N GLU A 110 12.86 4.02 -0.08
CA GLU A 110 11.42 4.29 -0.05
C GLU A 110 10.75 3.73 1.22
N VAL A 111 11.06 2.48 1.57
CA VAL A 111 10.55 1.83 2.78
C VAL A 111 11.05 2.55 4.03
N GLU A 112 12.32 2.96 4.08
CA GLU A 112 12.86 3.67 5.24
C GLU A 112 12.23 5.07 5.39
N SER A 113 11.99 5.78 4.28
CA SER A 113 11.24 7.04 4.28
C SER A 113 9.84 6.86 4.85
N HIS A 114 9.11 5.84 4.38
CA HIS A 114 7.75 5.55 4.83
C HIS A 114 7.70 5.03 6.26
N ARG A 115 8.71 4.29 6.70
CA ARG A 115 8.83 3.86 8.10
C ARG A 115 8.90 5.06 9.05
N LYS A 116 9.65 6.11 8.70
CA LYS A 116 9.72 7.38 9.47
C LYS A 116 8.43 8.19 9.37
N LEU A 117 7.76 8.16 8.22
CA LEU A 117 6.46 8.79 8.05
C LEU A 117 5.40 8.13 8.93
N PHE A 118 5.39 6.80 8.98
CA PHE A 118 4.41 5.99 9.72
C PHE A 118 4.73 5.86 11.21
N SER A 119 5.99 6.06 11.62
CA SER A 119 6.38 6.06 13.02
C SER A 119 5.80 7.26 13.76
N SER A 120 5.47 7.04 15.03
CA SER A 120 5.06 8.10 15.97
C SER A 120 6.23 8.60 16.81
N ASP A 121 7.45 8.22 16.44
CA ASP A 121 8.69 8.68 17.06
C ASP A 121 8.84 10.17 16.76
N ASP A 122 8.75 10.99 17.81
CA ASP A 122 8.98 12.45 17.91
C ASP A 122 8.02 13.13 18.91
N GLY A 123 7.19 12.38 19.65
CA GLY A 123 6.18 12.96 20.56
C GLY A 123 5.03 13.65 19.82
N LYS A 124 4.84 13.27 18.55
CA LYS A 124 3.79 13.75 17.65
C LYS A 124 2.95 12.58 17.20
N ASN A 125 1.64 12.66 17.44
CA ASN A 125 0.69 11.77 16.81
C ASN A 125 0.48 12.24 15.36
N LYS A 126 0.74 11.35 14.40
CA LYS A 126 0.52 11.59 12.98
C LYS A 126 -0.75 10.87 12.54
N GLU A 127 -1.73 11.61 12.06
CA GLU A 127 -2.85 11.07 11.30
C GLU A 127 -2.59 11.30 9.82
N ILE A 128 -2.73 10.25 9.02
CA ILE A 128 -2.55 10.28 7.57
C ILE A 128 -3.86 9.79 6.96
N ARG A 129 -4.47 10.58 6.08
CA ARG A 129 -5.70 10.21 5.40
C ARG A 129 -5.80 10.84 4.02
N PHE A 130 -6.52 10.20 3.12
CA PHE A 130 -6.86 10.82 1.84
C PHE A 130 -8.11 11.66 2.02
N ARG A 131 -8.03 12.98 1.77
CA ARG A 131 -9.25 13.82 1.66
C ARG A 131 -10.01 13.44 0.39
N TYR A 132 -9.27 13.23 -0.69
CA TYR A 132 -9.77 12.66 -1.94
C TYR A 132 -8.86 11.49 -2.32
N ALA A 133 -9.45 10.33 -2.60
CA ALA A 133 -8.68 9.20 -3.09
C ALA A 133 -8.22 9.46 -4.53
N PRO A 134 -7.00 9.07 -4.91
CA PRO A 134 -6.58 9.10 -6.30
C PRO A 134 -7.40 8.13 -7.15
N GLU A 135 -7.65 8.51 -8.40
CA GLU A 135 -8.45 7.71 -9.33
C GLU A 135 -7.58 7.13 -10.43
N LEU A 136 -7.84 5.86 -10.77
CA LEU A 136 -7.26 5.21 -11.94
C LEU A 136 -7.90 5.75 -13.21
N THR A 137 -7.14 6.45 -14.04
CA THR A 137 -7.65 7.05 -15.28
C THR A 137 -7.33 6.25 -16.52
N ASN A 138 -6.15 5.63 -16.58
CA ASN A 138 -5.75 4.81 -17.72
C ASN A 138 -5.00 3.56 -17.28
N THR A 139 -5.15 2.49 -18.05
CA THR A 139 -4.41 1.23 -17.89
C THR A 139 -3.94 0.72 -19.24
N ARG A 140 -2.72 0.19 -19.31
CA ARG A 140 -2.20 -0.47 -20.50
C ARG A 140 -1.46 -1.76 -20.13
N SER A 141 -1.80 -2.86 -20.80
CA SER A 141 -1.13 -4.15 -20.62
C SER A 141 -0.01 -4.36 -21.64
N TYR A 142 1.05 -5.05 -21.23
CA TYR A 142 2.20 -5.39 -22.07
C TYR A 142 2.63 -6.85 -21.88
N GLY A 143 3.24 -7.43 -22.93
CA GLY A 143 3.89 -8.75 -22.87
C GLY A 143 2.97 -9.83 -22.29
N ASP A 144 1.85 -10.10 -22.95
CA ASP A 144 0.82 -11.07 -22.52
C ASP A 144 0.27 -10.81 -21.10
N SER A 145 0.07 -9.53 -20.76
CA SER A 145 -0.40 -9.11 -19.43
C SER A 145 0.55 -9.50 -18.29
N ALA A 146 1.85 -9.68 -18.57
CA ALA A 146 2.87 -9.81 -17.53
C ALA A 146 3.12 -8.48 -16.81
N TYR A 147 2.85 -7.36 -17.49
CA TYR A 147 3.02 -6.02 -16.97
C TYR A 147 1.81 -5.14 -17.26
N ILE A 148 1.52 -4.23 -16.33
CA ILE A 148 0.44 -3.25 -16.47
C ILE A 148 0.98 -1.87 -16.10
N GLU A 149 0.87 -0.94 -17.03
CA GLU A 149 1.07 0.49 -16.75
C GLU A 149 -0.27 1.08 -16.30
N MET A 150 -0.28 1.76 -15.17
CA MET A 150 -1.44 2.47 -14.62
C MET A 150 -1.12 3.95 -14.51
N MET A 151 -2.03 4.80 -14.98
CA MET A 151 -2.00 6.23 -14.68
C MET A 151 -3.07 6.52 -13.63
N ILE A 152 -2.67 7.12 -12.52
CA ILE A 152 -3.58 7.67 -11.54
C ILE A 152 -3.51 9.19 -11.58
N THR A 153 -4.64 9.83 -11.34
CA THR A 153 -4.71 11.30 -11.24
C THR A 153 -5.66 11.72 -10.15
N GLY A 154 -5.44 12.94 -9.68
CA GLY A 154 -6.23 13.49 -8.59
C GLY A 154 -5.93 12.80 -7.27
N GLY A 155 -6.55 13.32 -6.23
CA GLY A 155 -6.32 12.90 -4.86
C GLY A 155 -5.59 13.96 -4.05
N GLU A 156 -5.78 13.87 -2.74
CA GLU A 156 -5.20 14.81 -1.80
C GLU A 156 -4.90 14.07 -0.50
N LEU A 157 -3.61 13.97 -0.17
CA LEU A 157 -3.14 13.36 1.07
C LEU A 157 -3.03 14.43 2.15
N LEU A 158 -3.65 14.16 3.29
CA LEU A 158 -3.67 15.03 4.44
C LEU A 158 -2.87 14.38 5.56
N ILE A 159 -1.90 15.13 6.09
CA ILE A 159 -1.07 14.72 7.23
C ILE A 159 -1.32 15.70 8.36
N GLN A 160 -1.95 15.23 9.42
CA GLN A 160 -2.17 15.99 10.65
C GLN A 160 -1.15 15.57 11.70
N LEU A 161 -0.39 16.55 12.19
CA LEU A 161 0.58 16.38 13.28
C LEU A 161 0.00 17.01 14.55
N SER A 162 -0.23 16.19 15.58
CA SER A 162 -0.65 16.68 16.90
C SER A 162 0.45 16.46 17.93
N THR A 163 0.85 17.50 18.65
CA THR A 163 1.81 17.38 19.76
C THR A 163 1.12 16.93 21.03
N THR A 164 1.69 15.93 21.71
CA THR A 164 1.23 15.50 23.04
C THR A 164 1.95 16.32 24.11
N GLY A 165 1.36 17.44 24.52
CA GLY A 165 1.87 18.33 25.58
C GLY A 165 0.73 19.05 26.31
N ALA A 166 1.06 20.05 27.14
CA ALA A 166 0.07 20.83 27.90
C ALA A 166 -0.90 21.65 27.02
N VAL A 167 -0.50 21.94 25.79
CA VAL A 167 -1.33 22.53 24.74
C VAL A 167 -1.19 21.65 23.51
N ILE A 168 -2.30 21.09 23.05
CA ILE A 168 -2.36 20.33 21.80
C ILE A 168 -2.28 21.35 20.66
N GLN A 169 -1.22 21.30 19.86
CA GLN A 169 -1.15 22.01 18.59
C GLN A 169 -1.32 21.00 17.47
N THR A 170 -2.24 21.29 16.55
CA THR A 170 -2.44 20.50 15.33
C THR A 170 -1.99 21.31 14.14
N VAL A 171 -1.04 20.77 13.38
CA VAL A 171 -0.60 21.32 12.10
C VAL A 171 -1.07 20.38 10.99
N GLU A 172 -1.67 20.93 9.95
CA GLU A 172 -2.15 20.19 8.79
C GLU A 172 -1.26 20.47 7.58
N TYR A 173 -0.80 19.40 6.93
CA TYR A 173 -0.12 19.45 5.64
C TYR A 173 -0.98 18.77 4.60
N THR A 174 -1.07 19.39 3.43
CA THR A 174 -1.86 18.91 2.30
C THR A 174 -0.93 18.69 1.12
N ILE A 175 -0.97 17.48 0.56
CA ILE A 175 -0.16 17.07 -0.58
C ILE A 175 -1.11 16.69 -1.71
N ALA A 176 -1.13 17.49 -2.77
CA ALA A 176 -1.91 17.19 -3.97
C ALA A 176 -1.26 16.04 -4.74
N ILE A 177 -2.05 15.04 -5.11
CA ILE A 177 -1.63 13.97 -6.01
C ILE A 177 -2.14 14.36 -7.39
N GLU A 178 -1.29 14.97 -8.20
CA GLU A 178 -1.72 15.44 -9.53
C GLU A 178 -1.77 14.27 -10.51
N LYS A 179 -0.61 13.65 -10.74
CA LYS A 179 -0.44 12.59 -11.72
C LYS A 179 0.68 11.66 -11.31
N GLN A 180 0.38 10.37 -11.23
CA GLN A 180 1.39 9.34 -10.99
C GLN A 180 1.21 8.19 -11.99
N VAL A 181 2.33 7.53 -12.31
CA VAL A 181 2.35 6.37 -13.21
C VAL A 181 3.01 5.20 -12.50
N PHE A 182 2.31 4.07 -12.45
CA PHE A 182 2.83 2.82 -11.91
C PHE A 182 3.08 1.82 -13.04
N LEU A 183 4.25 1.19 -13.03
CA LEU A 183 4.47 -0.06 -13.74
C LEU A 183 4.31 -1.21 -12.76
N LEU A 184 3.27 -2.00 -12.93
CA LEU A 184 3.03 -3.22 -12.18
C LEU A 184 3.62 -4.43 -12.91
N GLU A 185 4.08 -5.39 -12.12
CA GLU A 185 4.45 -6.73 -12.58
C GLU A 185 3.85 -7.81 -11.67
N LYS A 186 3.81 -9.04 -12.17
CA LYS A 186 3.44 -10.20 -11.34
C LYS A 186 4.52 -10.53 -10.32
N ASP A 187 4.13 -10.65 -9.05
CA ASP A 187 5.04 -11.01 -7.97
C ASP A 187 5.80 -12.30 -8.31
N ARG A 188 7.09 -12.34 -7.98
CA ARG A 188 7.96 -13.49 -8.20
C ARG A 188 7.59 -14.64 -7.26
N LYS A 189 7.13 -14.33 -6.05
CA LYS A 189 6.77 -15.32 -5.02
C LYS A 189 5.37 -15.90 -5.27
N ASP A 190 4.42 -15.05 -5.67
CA ASP A 190 3.05 -15.46 -5.99
C ASP A 190 2.55 -14.77 -7.26
N LYS A 191 2.53 -15.51 -8.38
CA LYS A 191 2.10 -14.98 -9.68
C LYS A 191 0.62 -14.57 -9.75
N SER A 192 -0.18 -14.88 -8.74
CA SER A 192 -1.55 -14.37 -8.64
C SER A 192 -1.59 -12.89 -8.22
N LEU A 193 -0.53 -12.39 -7.58
CA LEU A 193 -0.45 -11.04 -7.04
C LEU A 193 0.31 -10.08 -7.96
N TRP A 194 -0.03 -8.80 -7.83
CA TRP A 194 0.63 -7.68 -8.50
C TRP A 194 1.46 -6.89 -7.49
N VAL A 195 2.62 -6.41 -7.96
CA VAL A 195 3.52 -5.52 -7.23
C VAL A 195 3.96 -4.37 -8.12
N ILE A 196 4.26 -3.24 -7.52
CA ILE A 196 4.79 -2.05 -8.16
C ILE A 196 6.28 -2.28 -8.42
N ARG A 197 6.66 -2.23 -9.70
CA ARG A 197 8.05 -2.25 -10.13
C ARG A 197 8.62 -0.85 -10.29
N LYS A 198 7.85 0.05 -10.88
CA LYS A 198 8.26 1.44 -11.06
C LYS A 198 7.12 2.37 -10.67
N TRP A 199 7.45 3.45 -10.00
CA TRP A 199 6.50 4.50 -9.62
C TRP A 199 7.07 5.85 -10.03
N TYR A 200 6.41 6.54 -10.95
CA TYR A 200 6.74 7.89 -11.35
C TYR A 200 5.77 8.88 -10.73
N ASP A 201 6.30 9.84 -9.98
CA ASP A 201 5.60 11.06 -9.67
C ASP A 201 5.79 12.03 -10.84
N LEU A 202 4.68 12.43 -11.47
CA LEU A 202 4.67 13.38 -12.58
C LEU A 202 3.98 14.69 -12.18
N SER A 203 3.84 14.94 -10.88
CA SER A 203 3.27 16.17 -10.34
C SER A 203 4.24 17.34 -10.53
N ASN A 204 3.71 18.55 -10.66
CA ASN A 204 4.55 19.74 -10.71
C ASN A 204 5.05 20.11 -9.31
N ALA A 205 6.25 20.66 -9.22
CA ALA A 205 6.70 21.26 -7.96
C ALA A 205 5.78 22.43 -7.60
N PRO A 206 5.43 22.63 -6.31
CA PRO A 206 4.81 23.88 -5.88
C PRO A 206 5.70 25.03 -6.36
N ASN A 207 5.12 26.04 -7.01
CA ASN A 207 5.89 27.18 -7.55
C ASN A 207 6.61 28.01 -6.46
N ASP A 208 6.41 27.69 -5.18
CA ASP A 208 6.95 28.43 -4.05
C ASP A 208 7.65 27.47 -3.05
N LEU A 209 8.97 27.30 -3.23
CA LEU A 209 9.92 26.90 -2.19
C LEU A 209 11.21 27.73 -2.31
#